data_AF-A0A8H7UPT0-F1
#
_entry.id   AF-A0A8H7UPT0-F1
#
_cell.length_a   1.000
_cell.length_b   1.000
_cell.length_c   1.000
_cell.angle_alpha   90.00
_cell.angle_beta   90.00
_cell.angle_gamma   90.00
#
_symmetry.space_group_name_H-M   'P 1'
#
loop_
_entity.id
_entity.type
_entity.pdbx_description
1 polymer ?
#
loop_
_entity_poly.entity_id
_entity_poly.type
_entity_poly.pdbx_seq_one_letter_code
_entity_poly.pdbx_strand_id
1 'polypeptide(L)'
;MLLLPMLEKPAPSCVVNVSSIAHRVPFKELNLETISDPSKYNKYVHYGKSKICNLLLIREWNKRLENKGVNSVRANSNHHGGFKTNLYRHFSSIMSAIVNKFLITLEDGSLT
;
A
#
# COMPACT_ATOMS: atom_id res chain seq x y z
N MET A 1 -6.77 8.18 13.40
CA MET A 1 -6.09 6.90 13.71
C MET A 1 -6.32 6.59 15.18
N LEU A 2 -7.02 5.49 15.50
CA LEU A 2 -7.41 5.16 16.89
C LEU A 2 -6.21 4.82 17.80
N LEU A 3 -5.09 4.38 17.22
CA LEU A 3 -3.89 3.98 17.96
C LEU A 3 -2.90 5.13 18.20
N LEU A 4 -3.13 6.32 17.62
CA LEU A 4 -2.19 7.45 17.69
C LEU A 4 -1.82 7.83 19.14
N PRO A 5 -2.78 7.96 20.08
CA PRO A 5 -2.46 8.34 21.46
C PRO A 5 -1.62 7.29 22.23
N MET A 6 -1.66 6.02 21.80
CA MET A 6 -0.83 4.97 22.37
C MET A 6 0.59 4.96 21.79
N LEU A 7 0.70 5.26 20.49
CA LEU A 7 1.98 5.31 19.77
C LEU A 7 2.81 6.54 20.15
N GLU A 8 2.17 7.67 20.45
CA GLU A 8 2.83 8.91 20.87
C GLU A 8 3.37 8.87 22.33
N LYS A 9 3.26 7.73 23.02
CA LYS A 9 3.91 7.53 24.33
C LYS A 9 5.45 7.49 24.18
N PRO A 10 6.23 7.74 25.26
CA PRO A 10 7.69 7.82 25.19
C PRO A 10 8.43 6.52 24.81
N ALA A 11 7.71 5.43 24.57
CA ALA A 11 8.31 4.14 24.20
C ALA A 11 8.57 4.09 22.68
N PRO A 12 9.72 3.55 22.23
CA PRO A 12 9.96 3.33 20.81
C PRO A 12 8.87 2.45 20.20
N SER A 13 8.24 2.91 19.12
CA SER A 13 7.22 2.14 18.40
C SER A 13 7.41 2.21 16.89
N CYS A 14 6.96 1.16 16.20
CA CYS A 14 7.05 1.06 14.76
C CYS A 14 5.68 0.69 14.19
N VAL A 15 5.26 1.38 13.14
CA VAL A 15 4.09 1.01 12.36
C VAL A 15 4.52 0.74 10.94
N VAL A 16 4.19 -0.45 10.47
CA VAL A 16 4.51 -0.91 9.12
C VAL A 16 3.21 -1.08 8.34
N ASN A 17 3.07 -0.36 7.24
CA ASN A 17 1.94 -0.51 6.34
C ASN A 17 2.33 -1.29 5.08
N VAL A 18 1.55 -2.32 4.76
CA VAL A 18 1.86 -3.24 3.67
C VAL A 18 1.25 -2.76 2.36
N SER A 19 2.08 -2.35 1.41
CA SER A 19 1.70 -1.99 0.04
C SER A 19 1.86 -3.19 -0.92
N SER A 20 1.72 -2.98 -2.25
CA SER A 20 1.81 -4.04 -3.27
C SER A 20 2.05 -3.45 -4.65
N ILE A 21 2.63 -4.23 -5.61
CA ILE A 21 2.94 -3.81 -7.00
C ILE A 21 1.76 -3.15 -7.70
N ALA A 22 0.55 -3.47 -7.25
CA ALA A 22 -0.68 -2.85 -7.69
C ALA A 22 -0.69 -1.31 -7.58
N HIS A 23 0.14 -0.70 -6.73
CA HIS A 23 0.26 0.77 -6.70
C HIS A 23 0.78 1.36 -8.04
N ARG A 24 1.33 0.54 -8.95
CA ARG A 24 1.74 0.95 -10.31
C ARG A 24 0.64 0.74 -11.36
N VAL A 25 -0.54 0.25 -10.98
CA VAL A 25 -1.66 0.11 -11.92
C VAL A 25 -1.99 1.49 -12.49
N PRO A 26 -1.99 1.66 -13.82
CA PRO A 26 -2.30 2.95 -14.41
C PRO A 26 -3.75 3.31 -14.15
N PHE A 27 -3.99 4.52 -13.65
CA PHE A 27 -5.30 5.14 -13.57
C PHE A 27 -5.17 6.64 -13.78
N LYS A 28 -6.25 7.27 -14.25
CA LYS A 28 -6.25 8.68 -14.66
C LYS A 28 -6.02 9.64 -13.49
N GLU A 29 -6.69 9.40 -12.37
CA GLU A 29 -6.60 10.25 -11.18
C GLU A 29 -6.98 9.53 -9.87
N LEU A 30 -6.41 10.01 -8.76
CA LEU A 30 -6.81 9.65 -7.40
C LEU A 30 -7.79 10.71 -6.88
N ASN A 31 -9.04 10.61 -7.31
CA ASN A 31 -10.11 11.44 -6.77
C ASN A 31 -10.64 10.83 -5.46
N LEU A 32 -10.40 11.51 -4.33
CA LEU A 32 -10.80 11.06 -2.99
C LEU A 32 -12.31 11.20 -2.75
N GLU A 33 -12.97 12.13 -3.43
CA GLU A 33 -14.42 12.36 -3.28
C GLU A 33 -15.22 11.20 -3.87
N THR A 34 -14.70 10.60 -4.95
CA THR A 34 -15.39 9.53 -5.67
C THR A 34 -14.74 8.16 -5.46
N ILE A 35 -13.81 8.02 -4.51
CA ILE A 35 -13.05 6.76 -4.31
C ILE A 35 -13.93 5.62 -3.78
N SER A 36 -15.04 5.96 -3.12
CA SER A 36 -16.01 5.01 -2.55
C SER A 36 -17.27 4.87 -3.39
N ASP A 37 -17.31 5.48 -4.59
CA ASP A 37 -18.46 5.44 -5.49
C ASP A 37 -18.57 4.03 -6.13
N PRO A 38 -19.63 3.26 -5.82
CA PRO A 38 -19.80 1.92 -6.35
C PRO A 38 -19.93 1.88 -7.88
N SER A 39 -20.46 2.95 -8.49
CA SER A 39 -20.65 3.03 -9.95
C SER A 39 -19.33 3.14 -10.70
N LYS A 40 -18.27 3.61 -10.04
CA LYS A 40 -16.92 3.77 -10.59
C LYS A 40 -16.00 2.62 -10.21
N TYR A 41 -16.51 1.61 -9.49
CA TYR A 41 -15.70 0.54 -8.94
C TYR A 41 -15.13 -0.36 -10.06
N ASN A 42 -13.81 -0.46 -10.08
CA ASN A 42 -13.09 -1.47 -10.83
C ASN A 42 -12.12 -2.15 -9.88
N LYS A 43 -12.28 -3.46 -9.69
CA LYS A 43 -11.54 -4.25 -8.70
C LYS A 43 -10.01 -4.08 -8.79
N TYR A 44 -9.45 -3.97 -10.00
CA TYR A 44 -8.00 -3.83 -10.20
C TYR A 44 -7.52 -2.40 -9.94
N VAL A 45 -8.23 -1.42 -10.50
CA VAL A 45 -7.89 0.00 -10.31
C VAL A 45 -8.06 0.42 -8.84
N HIS A 46 -9.14 0.01 -8.18
CA HIS A 46 -9.39 0.35 -6.78
C HIS A 46 -8.42 -0.36 -5.84
N TYR A 47 -8.01 -1.59 -6.16
CA TYR A 47 -6.92 -2.24 -5.46
C TYR A 47 -5.59 -1.50 -5.64
N GLY A 48 -5.27 -1.02 -6.85
CA GLY A 48 -4.09 -0.20 -7.08
C GLY A 48 -4.13 1.13 -6.30
N LYS A 49 -5.27 1.81 -6.33
CA LYS A 49 -5.51 3.04 -5.56
C LYS A 49 -5.32 2.81 -4.05
N SER A 50 -5.85 1.73 -3.47
CA SER A 50 -5.68 1.45 -2.04
C SER A 50 -4.21 1.23 -1.66
N LYS A 51 -3.43 0.60 -2.54
CA LYS A 51 -1.99 0.37 -2.32
C LYS A 51 -1.14 1.63 -2.48
N ILE A 52 -1.56 2.59 -3.31
CA ILE A 52 -0.99 3.96 -3.30
C ILE A 52 -1.37 4.68 -2.01
N CYS A 53 -2.62 4.63 -1.59
CA CYS A 53 -3.07 5.28 -0.35
C CYS A 53 -2.27 4.81 0.86
N ASN A 54 -1.85 3.53 0.90
CA ASN A 54 -0.97 3.03 1.94
C ASN A 54 0.40 3.74 2.00
N LEU A 55 0.99 4.05 0.84
CA LEU A 55 2.26 4.80 0.73
C LEU A 55 2.07 6.26 1.13
N LEU A 56 1.01 6.89 0.62
CA LEU A 56 0.67 8.29 0.92
C LEU A 56 0.39 8.49 2.41
N LEU A 57 -0.33 7.55 3.04
CA LEU A 57 -0.64 7.58 4.46
C LEU A 57 0.64 7.62 5.30
N ILE A 58 1.61 6.74 5.03
CA ILE A 58 2.87 6.70 5.77
C ILE A 58 3.69 7.97 5.52
N ARG A 59 3.76 8.45 4.28
CA ARG A 59 4.48 9.69 3.93
C ARG A 59 3.92 10.89 4.67
N GLU A 60 2.59 11.07 4.63
CA GLU A 60 1.92 12.17 5.30
C GLU A 60 2.03 12.04 6.83
N TRP A 61 1.96 10.82 7.36
CA TRP A 61 2.09 10.62 8.79
C TRP A 61 3.50 10.91 9.31
N ASN A 62 4.55 10.48 8.60
CA ASN A 62 5.93 10.86 8.96
C ASN A 62 6.11 12.38 8.99
N LYS A 63 5.61 13.10 7.97
CA LYS A 63 5.63 14.56 7.95
C LYS A 63 4.94 15.17 9.17
N ARG A 64 3.80 14.60 9.60
CA ARG A 64 3.08 15.07 10.80
C ARG A 64 3.83 14.76 12.09
N LEU A 65 4.49 13.61 12.20
CA LEU A 65 5.30 13.25 13.36
C LEU A 65 6.52 14.18 13.49
N GLU A 66 7.21 14.43 12.38
CA GLU A 66 8.33 15.40 12.30
C GLU A 66 7.89 16.80 12.74
N ASN A 67 6.76 17.29 12.22
CA ASN A 67 6.21 18.60 12.59
C ASN A 67 5.82 18.69 14.08
N LYS A 68 5.52 17.56 14.73
CA LYS A 68 5.23 17.49 16.17
C LYS A 68 6.49 17.27 17.02
N GLY A 69 7.66 17.07 16.41
CA GLY A 69 8.89 16.69 17.12
C GLY A 69 8.86 15.27 17.71
N VAL A 70 7.96 14.40 17.23
CA VAL A 70 7.82 13.03 17.73
C VAL A 70 8.79 12.11 16.99
N ASN A 71 9.90 11.76 17.66
CA ASN A 71 10.94 10.88 17.11
C ASN A 71 10.88 9.44 17.65
N SER A 72 9.98 9.16 18.59
CA SER A 72 9.81 7.81 19.20
C SER A 72 9.05 6.84 18.29
N VAL A 73 8.35 7.35 17.27
CA VAL A 73 7.52 6.55 16.36
C VAL A 73 8.19 6.49 14.98
N ARG A 74 8.43 5.29 14.47
CA ARG A 74 8.83 5.07 13.07
C ARG A 74 7.62 4.58 12.26
N ALA A 75 7.28 5.28 11.18
CA ALA A 75 6.26 4.80 10.25
C ALA A 75 6.92 4.42 8.91
N ASN A 76 6.79 3.15 8.53
CA ASN A 76 7.36 2.63 7.29
C ASN A 76 6.26 2.02 6.43
N SER A 77 6.44 2.05 5.10
CA SER A 77 5.64 1.25 4.20
C SER A 77 6.54 0.26 3.49
N ASN A 78 6.26 -1.03 3.66
CA ASN A 78 6.93 -2.06 2.88
C ASN A 78 6.11 -2.33 1.63
N HIS A 79 6.77 -2.21 0.49
CA HIS A 79 6.27 -2.62 -0.80
C HIS A 79 7.17 -3.75 -1.31
N HIS A 80 6.79 -4.97 -1.01
CA HIS A 80 7.55 -6.17 -1.35
C HIS A 80 7.33 -6.61 -2.83
N GLY A 81 7.05 -5.67 -3.74
CA GLY A 81 6.78 -5.99 -5.15
C GLY A 81 5.48 -6.77 -5.38
N GLY A 82 5.49 -7.62 -6.40
CA GLY A 82 4.38 -8.53 -6.71
C GLY A 82 4.83 -9.96 -6.45
N PHE A 83 4.03 -10.76 -5.76
CA PHE A 83 4.31 -12.19 -5.58
C PHE A 83 3.25 -13.02 -6.28
N LYS A 84 3.60 -14.23 -6.73
CA LYS A 84 2.62 -15.24 -7.17
C LYS A 84 1.75 -15.69 -6.01
N THR A 85 0.80 -14.84 -5.63
CA THR A 85 -0.28 -15.17 -4.73
C THR A 85 -1.49 -15.62 -5.55
N ASN A 86 -2.40 -16.36 -4.92
CA ASN A 86 -3.67 -16.77 -5.51
C ASN A 86 -4.60 -15.59 -5.91
N LEU A 87 -4.16 -14.34 -5.72
CA LEU A 87 -4.90 -13.13 -6.08
C LEU A 87 -5.10 -13.00 -7.61
N TYR A 88 -4.23 -13.61 -8.41
CA TYR A 88 -4.21 -13.48 -9.87
C TYR A 88 -4.92 -14.61 -10.62
N ARG A 89 -5.49 -15.60 -9.92
CA ARG A 89 -6.08 -16.80 -10.54
C ARG A 89 -7.27 -16.54 -11.47
N HIS A 90 -7.85 -15.34 -11.43
CA HIS A 90 -8.97 -14.91 -12.28
C HIS A 90 -8.57 -13.80 -13.27
N PHE A 91 -7.28 -13.58 -13.49
CA PHE A 91 -6.79 -12.62 -14.48
C PHE A 91 -6.89 -13.25 -15.87
N SER A 92 -7.31 -12.48 -16.87
CA SER A 92 -7.24 -12.90 -18.27
C SER A 92 -5.79 -13.11 -18.68
N SER A 93 -5.52 -13.96 -19.69
CA SER A 93 -4.14 -14.35 -20.06
C SER A 93 -3.20 -13.17 -20.32
N ILE A 94 -3.71 -12.07 -20.89
CA ILE A 94 -2.95 -10.82 -21.10
C ILE A 94 -2.60 -10.12 -19.78
N MET A 95 -3.56 -10.01 -18.87
CA MET A 95 -3.35 -9.39 -17.56
C MET A 95 -2.40 -10.25 -16.70
N SER A 96 -2.50 -11.58 -16.80
CA SER A 96 -1.59 -12.54 -16.17
C SER A 96 -0.16 -12.44 -16.72
N ALA A 97 0.02 -12.19 -18.02
CA ALA A 97 1.34 -11.99 -18.63
C ALA A 97 2.01 -10.69 -18.16
N ILE A 98 1.26 -9.58 -18.09
CA ILE A 98 1.75 -8.31 -17.55
C ILE A 98 2.13 -8.48 -16.09
N VAL A 99 1.24 -9.07 -15.29
CA VAL A 99 1.49 -9.34 -13.87
C VAL A 99 2.73 -10.21 -13.69
N ASN A 100 2.83 -11.36 -14.37
CA ASN A 100 3.96 -12.30 -14.24
C ASN A 100 5.32 -11.66 -14.54
N LYS A 101 5.38 -10.64 -15.41
CA LYS A 101 6.62 -9.89 -15.67
C LYS A 101 7.11 -9.07 -14.47
N PHE A 102 6.21 -8.78 -13.52
CA PHE A 102 6.49 -8.04 -12.29
C PHE A 102 6.32 -8.90 -11.02
N LEU A 103 6.06 -10.21 -11.16
CA LEU A 103 5.97 -11.12 -10.03
C LEU A 103 7.32 -11.77 -9.74
N ILE A 104 7.80 -11.59 -8.51
CA ILE A 104 8.92 -12.30 -7.91
C ILE A 104 8.37 -13.59 -7.26
N THR A 105 9.19 -14.62 -7.16
CA THR A 105 8.89 -15.88 -6.48
C THR A 105 8.60 -15.65 -4.99
N LEU A 106 7.68 -16.43 -4.40
CA LEU A 106 7.27 -16.28 -3.00
C LEU A 106 8.45 -16.47 -2.02
N GLU A 107 9.41 -17.34 -2.37
CA GLU A 107 10.61 -17.61 -1.57
C GLU A 107 11.56 -16.41 -1.49
N ASP A 108 11.68 -15.63 -2.56
CA ASP A 108 12.48 -14.39 -2.57
C ASP A 108 11.80 -13.24 -1.81
N GLY A 109 10.49 -13.37 -1.58
CA GLY A 109 9.67 -12.35 -0.94
C GLY A 109 9.72 -12.31 0.58
N SER A 110 10.02 -13.43 1.22
CA SER A 110 10.20 -13.48 2.68
C SER A 110 11.52 -12.88 3.15
N LEU A 111 12.42 -12.55 2.22
CA LEU A 111 13.75 -11.99 2.47
C LEU A 111 13.82 -10.46 2.35
N THR A 112 12.72 -9.79 1.95
CA THR A 112 12.59 -8.32 1.82
C THR A 112 11.61 -7.73 2.82
#